data_AF-A0A398CS69-F1
#
_entry.id   AF-A0A398CS69-F1
#
_cell.length_a   1.000
_cell.length_b   1.000
_cell.length_c   1.000
_cell.angle_alpha   90.00
_cell.angle_beta   90.00
_cell.angle_gamma   90.00
#
_symmetry.space_group_name_H-M   'P 1'
#
loop_
_entity.id
_entity.type
_entity.pdbx_description
1 polymer ?
#
loop_
_entity_poly.entity_id
_entity_poly.type
_entity_poly.pdbx_seq_one_letter_code
_entity_poly.pdbx_strand_id
1 'polypeptide(L)'
;MNRQPNKIMILYARFGEGHYQAASALRDSFARLGNAEIMLIDLLAESHPFINEFSRFVYRKSYTMWPQMYGWVYEATRGMKADSLFAHWLHSFGTVTMQRVVEREKPDAVIHTFPMMVMPTVTNRLRKKIPMFNVVTDFDLHMRWVHPDVDKYYVATEDMAEQLLNLGITAERVAVTGIPIRSSFAPGRVHESAAFRYGLEPYRPTVLVMAGATEPYPEYARRSGSLPPAAKRRRRSSAAGIGC
;
A
#
# COMPACT_ATOMS: atom_id res chain seq x y z
N MET A 1 -27.99 -15.61 19.19
CA MET A 1 -26.82 -15.06 19.91
C MET A 1 -26.28 -13.90 19.08
N ASN A 2 -26.46 -12.65 19.53
CA ASN A 2 -25.80 -11.49 18.92
C ASN A 2 -24.32 -11.56 19.27
N ARG A 3 -23.47 -12.03 18.33
CA ARG A 3 -22.03 -11.84 18.44
C ARG A 3 -21.76 -10.35 18.28
N GLN A 4 -20.99 -9.79 19.22
CA GLN A 4 -20.43 -8.44 19.06
C GLN A 4 -19.63 -8.41 17.75
N PRO A 5 -19.65 -7.30 16.99
CA PRO A 5 -18.86 -7.18 15.78
C PRO A 5 -17.37 -7.32 16.11
N ASN A 6 -16.61 -8.01 15.27
CA ASN A 6 -15.17 -8.19 15.48
C ASN A 6 -14.47 -6.83 15.43
N LYS A 7 -13.60 -6.53 16.38
CA LYS A 7 -12.79 -5.30 16.38
C LYS A 7 -11.48 -5.54 15.63
N ILE A 8 -11.31 -4.90 14.47
CA ILE A 8 -10.13 -5.05 13.62
C ILE A 8 -9.32 -3.77 13.67
N MET A 9 -8.05 -3.90 14.04
CA MET A 9 -7.09 -2.81 14.05
C MET A 9 -6.29 -2.80 12.76
N ILE A 10 -6.29 -1.70 12.02
CA ILE A 10 -5.48 -1.52 10.81
C ILE A 10 -4.36 -0.53 11.11
N LEU A 11 -3.13 -1.02 11.06
CA LEU A 11 -1.91 -0.24 11.24
C LEU A 11 -1.46 0.31 9.90
N TYR A 12 -1.24 1.61 9.84
CA TYR A 12 -0.73 2.32 8.67
C TYR A 12 0.31 3.36 9.10
N ALA A 13 1.00 3.94 8.12
CA ALA A 13 1.82 5.12 8.33
C ALA A 13 1.61 6.09 7.15
N ARG A 14 1.68 7.39 7.42
CA ARG A 14 1.47 8.42 6.40
C ARG A 14 2.80 8.94 5.84
N PHE A 15 3.58 8.06 5.23
CA PHE A 15 4.68 8.41 4.33
C PHE A 15 4.12 8.64 2.92
N GLY A 16 3.49 9.79 2.71
CA GLY A 16 2.57 10.02 1.58
C GLY A 16 1.15 9.56 1.88
N GLU A 17 0.34 9.34 0.83
CA GLU A 17 -1.08 8.99 0.99
C GLU A 17 -1.40 7.54 0.59
N GLY A 18 -0.53 6.83 -0.16
CA GLY A 18 -0.83 5.49 -0.71
C GLY A 18 -1.27 4.45 0.32
N HIS A 19 -0.45 4.20 1.35
CA HIS A 19 -0.76 3.24 2.42
C HIS A 19 -2.05 3.59 3.16
N TYR A 20 -2.26 4.87 3.45
CA TYR A 20 -3.49 5.35 4.06
C TYR A 20 -4.70 5.15 3.16
N GLN A 21 -4.59 5.39 1.85
CA GLN A 21 -5.69 5.12 0.91
C GLN A 21 -6.06 3.63 0.88
N ALA A 22 -5.07 2.72 0.94
CA ALA A 22 -5.34 1.29 1.05
C ALA A 22 -6.04 0.92 2.37
N ALA A 23 -5.55 1.44 3.51
CA ALA A 23 -6.20 1.26 4.82
C ALA A 23 -7.64 1.80 4.84
N SER A 24 -7.86 2.98 4.26
CA SER A 24 -9.18 3.59 4.12
C SER A 24 -10.10 2.76 3.22
N ALA A 25 -9.59 2.23 2.11
CA ALA A 25 -10.36 1.35 1.23
C ALA A 25 -10.79 0.04 1.93
N LEU A 26 -9.92 -0.53 2.77
CA LEU A 26 -10.26 -1.68 3.61
C LEU A 26 -11.34 -1.33 4.62
N ARG A 27 -11.17 -0.23 5.37
CA ARG A 27 -12.18 0.27 6.33
C ARG A 27 -13.55 0.43 5.66
N ASP A 28 -13.60 1.09 4.52
CA ASP A 28 -14.85 1.33 3.80
C ASP A 28 -15.47 0.01 3.29
N SER A 29 -14.64 -0.98 2.98
CA SER A 29 -15.11 -2.32 2.57
C SER A 29 -15.70 -3.10 3.74
N PHE A 30 -15.05 -3.10 4.91
CA PHE A 30 -15.60 -3.70 6.13
C PHE A 30 -16.88 -2.99 6.59
N ALA A 31 -16.95 -1.67 6.51
CA ALA A 31 -18.15 -0.91 6.84
C ALA A 31 -19.36 -1.33 5.97
N ARG A 32 -19.14 -1.62 4.67
CA ARG A 32 -20.18 -2.14 3.78
C ARG A 32 -20.63 -3.57 4.13
N LEU A 33 -19.72 -4.40 4.66
CA LEU A 33 -20.06 -5.75 5.13
C LEU A 33 -20.80 -5.73 6.47
N GLY A 34 -20.61 -4.68 7.28
CA GLY A 34 -21.36 -4.46 8.53
C GLY A 34 -21.05 -5.46 9.65
N ASN A 35 -19.94 -6.19 9.57
CA ASN A 35 -19.60 -7.28 10.48
C ASN A 35 -18.35 -7.02 11.36
N ALA A 36 -17.74 -5.85 11.25
CA ALA A 36 -16.54 -5.50 11.99
C ALA A 36 -16.49 -4.00 12.35
N GLU A 37 -15.98 -3.70 13.54
CA GLU A 37 -15.58 -2.36 13.95
C GLU A 37 -14.13 -2.15 13.53
N ILE A 38 -13.84 -1.11 12.74
CA ILE A 38 -12.51 -0.86 12.20
C ILE A 38 -11.85 0.32 12.88
N MET A 39 -10.66 0.09 13.43
CA MET A 39 -9.80 1.12 13.98
C MET A 39 -8.61 1.35 13.06
N LEU A 40 -8.44 2.59 12.59
CA LEU A 40 -7.24 2.99 11.85
C LEU A 40 -6.24 3.62 12.82
N ILE A 41 -5.01 3.11 12.87
CA ILE A 41 -3.95 3.65 13.73
C ILE A 41 -2.74 4.05 12.88
N ASP A 42 -2.42 5.35 12.91
CA ASP A 42 -1.18 5.88 12.35
C ASP A 42 -0.04 5.57 13.33
N LEU A 43 0.64 4.46 13.10
CA LEU A 43 1.61 3.91 14.04
C LEU A 43 2.76 4.89 14.32
N LEU A 44 3.13 5.71 13.33
CA LEU A 44 4.20 6.70 13.46
C LEU A 44 3.74 7.92 14.25
N ALA A 45 2.53 8.42 13.96
CA ALA A 45 1.95 9.56 14.68
C ALA A 45 1.70 9.22 16.15
N GLU A 46 1.15 8.04 16.43
CA GLU A 46 0.84 7.58 17.79
C GLU A 46 2.10 7.31 18.61
N SER A 47 3.17 6.80 17.97
CA SER A 47 4.40 6.49 18.68
C SER A 47 5.24 7.75 18.95
N HIS A 48 5.41 8.63 17.96
CA HIS A 48 6.24 9.83 18.08
C HIS A 48 5.79 10.97 17.12
N PRO A 49 4.91 11.86 17.59
CA PRO A 49 4.35 12.95 16.78
C PRO A 49 5.41 13.82 16.09
N PHE A 50 6.50 14.15 16.79
CA PHE A 50 7.59 14.99 16.28
C PHE A 50 8.43 14.32 15.19
N ILE A 51 8.73 13.02 15.34
CA ILE A 51 9.47 12.26 14.32
C ILE A 51 8.57 12.04 13.10
N ASN A 52 7.26 11.79 13.30
CA ASN A 52 6.31 11.72 12.21
C ASN A 52 6.23 13.04 11.44
N GLU A 53 6.11 14.16 12.13
CA GLU A 53 6.07 15.49 11.50
C GLU A 53 7.37 15.81 10.77
N PHE A 54 8.52 15.51 11.37
CA PHE A 54 9.84 15.70 10.76
C PHE A 54 10.06 14.78 9.55
N SER A 55 9.76 13.49 9.66
CA SER A 55 9.88 12.54 8.55
C SER A 55 8.94 12.90 7.40
N ARG A 56 7.72 13.37 7.68
CA ARG A 56 6.78 13.85 6.65
C ARG A 56 7.26 15.14 6.01
N PHE A 57 7.84 16.03 6.81
CA PHE A 57 8.48 17.24 6.30
C PHE A 57 9.65 16.89 5.37
N VAL A 58 10.56 15.99 5.79
CA VAL A 58 11.69 15.52 4.99
C VAL A 58 11.21 14.79 3.74
N TYR A 59 10.22 13.90 3.82
CA TYR A 59 9.63 13.22 2.66
C TYR A 59 8.99 14.20 1.68
N ARG A 60 8.22 15.17 2.17
CA ARG A 60 7.63 16.23 1.34
C ARG A 60 8.71 17.10 0.68
N LYS A 61 9.81 17.37 1.39
CA LYS A 61 10.94 18.17 0.90
C LYS A 61 11.91 17.39 0.01
N SER A 62 12.00 16.06 0.14
CA SER A 62 12.90 15.24 -0.69
C SER A 62 12.49 15.24 -2.16
N TYR A 63 11.20 15.39 -2.46
CA TYR A 63 10.69 15.56 -3.82
C TYR A 63 11.08 16.89 -4.48
N THR A 64 11.32 17.94 -3.69
CA THR A 64 11.52 19.31 -4.18
C THR A 64 12.96 19.78 -4.07
N MET A 65 13.73 19.26 -3.11
CA MET A 65 15.09 19.74 -2.86
C MET A 65 16.14 18.76 -3.35
N TRP A 66 16.19 17.49 -2.91
CA TRP A 66 17.28 16.56 -3.26
C TRP A 66 16.81 15.12 -3.61
N PRO A 67 16.43 14.83 -4.88
CA PRO A 67 15.99 13.49 -5.33
C PRO A 67 17.04 12.39 -5.11
N GLN A 68 18.32 12.76 -5.18
CA GLN A 68 19.48 11.87 -5.01
C GLN A 68 19.53 11.25 -3.60
N MET A 69 19.05 11.96 -2.57
CA MET A 69 19.01 11.44 -1.20
C MET A 69 17.98 10.33 -1.01
N TYR A 70 16.83 10.41 -1.70
CA TYR A 70 15.83 9.34 -1.62
C TYR A 70 16.38 8.04 -2.19
N GLY A 71 17.07 8.11 -3.34
CA GLY A 71 17.78 6.97 -3.92
C GLY A 71 18.86 6.42 -2.98
N TRP A 72 19.62 7.30 -2.31
CA TRP A 72 20.66 6.90 -1.37
C TRP A 72 20.11 6.22 -0.10
N VAL A 73 19.04 6.76 0.49
CA VAL A 73 18.36 6.16 1.64
C VAL A 73 17.68 4.84 1.26
N TYR A 74 17.05 4.80 0.09
CA TYR A 74 16.45 3.57 -0.43
C TYR A 74 17.50 2.49 -0.62
N GLU A 75 18.61 2.78 -1.31
CA GLU A 75 19.69 1.81 -1.55
C GLU A 75 20.38 1.37 -0.25
N ALA A 76 20.58 2.30 0.69
CA ALA A 76 21.15 2.00 2.00
C ALA A 76 20.22 1.13 2.88
N THR A 77 18.90 1.24 2.71
CA THR A 77 17.91 0.47 3.48
C THR A 77 17.46 -0.82 2.79
N ARG A 78 17.62 -0.93 1.46
CA ARG A 78 17.23 -2.09 0.65
C ARG A 78 17.94 -3.38 1.06
N GLY A 79 19.21 -3.29 1.44
CA GLY A 79 20.04 -4.42 1.89
C GLY A 79 20.04 -4.66 3.40
N MET A 80 19.29 -3.87 4.20
CA MET A 80 19.30 -4.02 5.64
C MET A 80 18.60 -5.31 6.06
N LYS A 81 19.39 -6.27 6.55
CA LYS A 81 18.89 -7.49 7.18
C LYS A 81 18.09 -7.13 8.45
N ALA A 82 17.01 -7.87 8.70
CA ALA A 82 16.12 -7.69 9.86
C ALA A 82 16.86 -7.74 11.21
N ASP A 83 18.05 -8.35 11.26
CA ASP A 83 18.84 -8.55 12.47
C ASP A 83 19.80 -7.39 12.84
N SER A 84 19.78 -6.27 12.11
CA SER A 84 20.62 -5.12 12.50
C SER A 84 20.12 -4.46 13.79
N LEU A 85 21.02 -3.96 14.65
CA LEU A 85 20.66 -3.24 15.88
C LEU A 85 19.73 -2.04 15.63
N PHE A 86 19.87 -1.38 14.48
CA PHE A 86 18.98 -0.31 14.06
C PHE A 86 17.59 -0.82 13.67
N ALA A 87 17.50 -1.95 12.96
CA ALA A 87 16.22 -2.61 12.68
C ALA A 87 15.55 -3.08 13.97
N HIS A 88 16.31 -3.63 14.93
CA HIS A 88 15.79 -4.01 16.23
C HIS A 88 15.28 -2.81 17.04
N TRP A 89 16.02 -1.69 17.01
CA TRP A 89 15.58 -0.43 17.63
C TRP A 89 14.30 0.09 16.96
N LEU A 90 14.24 0.09 15.62
CA LEU A 90 13.06 0.50 14.84
C LEU A 90 11.86 -0.46 15.00
N HIS A 91 12.10 -1.75 15.23
CA HIS A 91 11.07 -2.76 15.50
C HIS A 91 10.56 -2.68 16.94
N SER A 92 11.43 -2.29 17.89
CA SER A 92 11.05 -2.01 19.28
C SER A 92 10.39 -0.63 19.45
N PHE A 93 10.54 0.25 18.45
CA PHE A 93 9.94 1.57 18.37
C PHE A 93 8.42 1.47 18.41
N GLY A 94 7.77 2.23 19.30
CA GLY A 94 6.32 2.19 19.47
C GLY A 94 5.77 0.94 20.19
N THR A 95 6.58 -0.05 20.58
CA THR A 95 6.09 -1.28 21.24
C THR A 95 5.34 -0.99 22.54
N VAL A 96 5.82 -0.09 23.39
CA VAL A 96 5.15 0.26 24.67
C VAL A 96 3.82 0.97 24.41
N THR A 97 3.81 1.91 23.48
CA THR A 97 2.58 2.61 23.06
C THR A 97 1.58 1.61 22.51
N MET A 98 2.02 0.70 21.64
CA MET A 98 1.16 -0.29 21.01
C MET A 98 0.69 -1.37 21.97
N GLN A 99 1.49 -1.72 22.98
CA GLN A 99 1.03 -2.55 24.09
C GLN A 99 -0.16 -1.90 24.81
N ARG A 100 -0.06 -0.61 25.18
CA ARG A 100 -1.17 0.12 25.84
C ARG A 100 -2.41 0.19 24.97
N VAL A 101 -2.23 0.45 23.66
CA VAL A 101 -3.33 0.46 22.70
C VAL A 101 -4.01 -0.90 22.63
N VAL A 102 -3.26 -2.00 22.51
CA VAL A 102 -3.81 -3.36 22.46
C VAL A 102 -4.51 -3.73 23.76
N GLU A 103 -3.97 -3.36 24.92
CA GLU A 103 -4.61 -3.61 26.23
C GLU A 103 -5.92 -2.83 26.40
N ARG A 104 -5.98 -1.59 25.89
CA ARG A 104 -7.16 -0.73 25.94
C ARG A 104 -8.24 -1.16 24.95
N GLU A 105 -7.85 -1.34 23.69
CA GLU A 105 -8.77 -1.55 22.57
C GLU A 105 -9.16 -3.01 22.38
N LYS A 106 -8.29 -3.94 22.79
CA LYS A 106 -8.48 -5.40 22.70
C LYS A 106 -8.94 -5.86 21.31
N PRO A 107 -8.14 -5.61 20.25
CA PRO A 107 -8.52 -6.01 18.90
C PRO A 107 -8.55 -7.53 18.74
N ASP A 108 -9.52 -8.02 17.97
CA ASP A 108 -9.66 -9.43 17.60
C ASP A 108 -8.72 -9.84 16.45
N ALA A 109 -8.26 -8.87 15.65
CA ALA A 109 -7.29 -9.06 14.58
C ALA A 109 -6.54 -7.77 14.25
N VAL A 110 -5.36 -7.91 13.65
CA VAL A 110 -4.56 -6.78 13.15
C VAL A 110 -4.25 -6.92 11.67
N ILE A 111 -4.38 -5.82 10.92
CA ILE A 111 -3.99 -5.70 9.52
C ILE A 111 -2.89 -4.66 9.39
N HIS A 112 -1.76 -5.02 8.78
CA HIS A 112 -0.70 -4.08 8.43
C HIS A 112 -0.87 -3.65 6.97
N THR A 113 -0.90 -2.33 6.76
CA THR A 113 -0.85 -1.70 5.42
C THR A 113 0.42 -0.89 5.21
N PHE A 114 1.37 -1.03 6.14
CA PHE A 114 2.71 -0.45 6.08
C PHE A 114 3.71 -1.46 6.67
N PRO A 115 4.95 -1.58 6.15
CA PRO A 115 5.92 -2.58 6.59
C PRO A 115 6.58 -2.17 7.93
N MET A 116 5.79 -2.16 9.00
CA MET A 116 6.23 -1.91 10.37
C MET A 116 5.66 -2.99 11.31
N MET A 117 6.48 -4.01 11.56
CA MET A 117 6.10 -5.24 12.27
C MET A 117 6.26 -5.10 13.80
N VAL A 118 5.58 -4.13 14.41
CA VAL A 118 5.62 -3.93 15.88
C VAL A 118 4.80 -4.99 16.64
N MET A 119 3.75 -5.50 16.01
CA MET A 119 2.76 -6.36 16.67
C MET A 119 3.30 -7.71 17.15
N PRO A 120 4.17 -8.43 16.42
CA PRO A 120 4.78 -9.66 16.91
C PRO A 120 5.44 -9.50 18.29
N THR A 121 6.21 -8.42 18.48
CA THR A 121 6.84 -8.08 19.76
C THR A 121 5.79 -7.80 20.84
N VAL A 122 4.73 -7.05 20.51
CA VAL A 122 3.64 -6.72 21.44
C VAL A 122 2.89 -7.96 21.90
N THR A 123 2.49 -8.84 20.97
CA THR A 123 1.77 -10.08 21.27
C THR A 123 2.59 -11.04 22.11
N ASN A 124 3.90 -11.13 21.85
CA ASN A 124 4.82 -11.94 22.64
C ASN A 124 4.92 -11.42 24.08
N ARG A 125 5.14 -10.12 24.27
CA ARG A 125 5.19 -9.49 25.61
C ARG A 125 3.90 -9.66 26.40
N LEU A 126 2.76 -9.50 25.72
CA LEU A 126 1.44 -9.68 26.32
C LEU A 126 1.06 -11.14 26.54
N ARG A 127 1.83 -12.10 25.99
CA ARG A 127 1.50 -13.53 25.93
C ARG A 127 0.08 -13.75 25.37
N LYS A 128 -0.29 -12.97 24.37
CA LYS A 128 -1.61 -13.01 23.71
C LYS A 128 -1.41 -13.26 22.24
N LYS A 129 -2.09 -14.27 21.70
CA LYS A 129 -2.15 -14.49 20.26
C LYS A 129 -3.24 -13.61 19.66
N ILE A 130 -2.87 -12.72 18.75
CA ILE A 130 -3.81 -11.90 17.97
C ILE A 130 -3.50 -12.18 16.50
N PRO A 131 -4.47 -12.65 15.69
CA PRO A 131 -4.28 -12.88 14.26
C PRO A 131 -3.74 -11.64 13.54
N MET A 132 -2.72 -11.82 12.71
CA MET A 132 -2.03 -10.76 11.97
C MET A 132 -2.10 -11.00 10.46
N PHE A 133 -2.47 -9.96 9.74
CA PHE A 133 -2.59 -9.97 8.29
C PHE A 133 -1.73 -8.88 7.69
N ASN A 134 -1.00 -9.18 6.62
CA ASN A 134 -0.25 -8.17 5.88
C ASN A 134 -0.91 -7.93 4.53
N VAL A 135 -1.27 -6.68 4.27
CA VAL A 135 -1.72 -6.22 2.95
C VAL A 135 -0.58 -5.42 2.36
N VAL A 136 0.20 -6.08 1.50
CA VAL A 136 1.38 -5.49 0.86
C VAL A 136 0.91 -4.45 -0.13
N THR A 137 1.34 -3.22 0.10
CA THR A 137 0.94 -2.01 -0.66
C THR A 137 2.07 -1.46 -1.51
N ASP A 138 3.25 -2.06 -1.42
CA ASP A 138 4.40 -1.77 -2.26
C ASP A 138 4.28 -2.49 -3.61
N PHE A 139 4.92 -1.96 -4.65
CA PHE A 139 4.99 -2.62 -5.96
C PHE A 139 6.10 -3.68 -6.05
N ASP A 140 6.91 -3.84 -5.00
CA ASP A 140 7.87 -4.91 -4.84
C ASP A 140 7.87 -5.42 -3.39
N LEU A 141 8.25 -6.67 -3.17
CA LEU A 141 8.24 -7.27 -1.83
C LEU A 141 9.46 -6.83 -1.03
N HIS A 142 9.28 -5.85 -0.15
CA HIS A 142 10.30 -5.51 0.84
C HIS A 142 10.33 -6.53 1.98
N MET A 143 11.51 -7.04 2.35
CA MET A 143 11.69 -7.97 3.47
C MET A 143 11.14 -7.50 4.83
N ARG A 144 10.87 -6.20 5.02
CA ARG A 144 10.23 -5.66 6.22
C ARG A 144 8.78 -6.10 6.38
N TRP A 145 8.13 -6.56 5.31
CA TRP A 145 6.81 -7.18 5.38
C TRP A 145 6.84 -8.60 5.95
N VAL A 146 7.98 -9.28 5.90
CA VAL A 146 8.04 -10.73 6.15
C VAL A 146 8.35 -10.99 7.61
N HIS A 147 7.46 -11.72 8.27
CA HIS A 147 7.65 -12.15 9.65
C HIS A 147 6.96 -13.51 9.90
N PRO A 148 7.55 -14.43 10.69
CA PRO A 148 6.98 -15.75 10.96
C PRO A 148 5.60 -15.71 11.64
N ASP A 149 5.35 -14.68 12.46
CA ASP A 149 4.08 -14.52 13.20
C ASP A 149 2.91 -13.94 12.36
N VAL A 150 3.10 -13.62 11.07
CA VAL A 150 2.03 -13.09 10.21
C VAL A 150 1.16 -14.23 9.67
N ASP A 151 -0.07 -14.37 10.14
CA ASP A 151 -0.93 -15.49 9.72
C ASP A 151 -1.19 -15.52 8.21
N LYS A 152 -1.37 -14.37 7.54
CA LYS A 152 -1.61 -14.34 6.08
C LYS A 152 -1.18 -13.05 5.39
N TYR A 153 -0.75 -13.19 4.15
CA TYR A 153 -0.29 -12.15 3.25
C TYR A 153 -1.26 -11.98 2.08
N TYR A 154 -1.57 -10.73 1.77
CA TYR A 154 -2.32 -10.30 0.60
C TYR A 154 -1.38 -9.44 -0.25
N VAL A 155 -1.11 -9.88 -1.49
CA VAL A 155 -0.11 -9.28 -2.37
C VAL A 155 -0.72 -8.81 -3.69
N ALA A 156 -0.01 -7.91 -4.37
CA ALA A 156 -0.47 -7.28 -5.59
C ALA A 156 -0.37 -8.20 -6.82
N THR A 157 0.65 -9.06 -6.86
CA THR A 157 1.03 -9.85 -8.05
C THR A 157 1.43 -11.28 -7.70
N GLU A 158 1.38 -12.17 -8.69
CA GLU A 158 1.88 -13.53 -8.60
C GLU A 158 3.38 -13.58 -8.30
N ASP A 159 4.17 -12.67 -8.88
CA ASP A 159 5.62 -12.58 -8.64
C ASP A 159 5.93 -12.36 -7.16
N MET A 160 5.16 -11.51 -6.46
CA MET A 160 5.33 -11.32 -5.01
C MET A 160 4.95 -12.57 -4.22
N ALA A 161 3.92 -13.30 -4.67
CA ALA A 161 3.55 -14.56 -4.03
C ALA A 161 4.68 -15.57 -4.16
N GLU A 162 5.27 -15.72 -5.35
CA GLU A 162 6.42 -16.59 -5.58
C GLU A 162 7.61 -16.21 -4.69
N GLN A 163 7.90 -14.92 -4.56
CA GLN A 163 8.94 -14.44 -3.64
C GLN A 163 8.67 -14.86 -2.17
N LEU A 164 7.43 -14.75 -1.69
CA LEU A 164 7.07 -15.22 -0.34
C LEU A 164 7.20 -16.73 -0.18
N LEU A 165 6.82 -17.51 -1.20
CA LEU A 165 6.98 -18.97 -1.20
C LEU A 165 8.45 -19.38 -1.13
N ASN A 166 9.31 -18.70 -1.90
CA ASN A 166 10.76 -18.91 -1.89
C ASN A 166 11.41 -18.57 -0.54
N LEU A 167 10.77 -17.70 0.25
CA LEU A 167 11.16 -17.38 1.62
C LEU A 167 10.61 -18.38 2.66
N GLY A 168 9.88 -19.41 2.22
CA GLY A 168 9.34 -20.47 3.08
C GLY A 168 7.97 -20.16 3.68
N ILE A 169 7.28 -19.11 3.24
CA ILE A 169 5.87 -18.89 3.60
C ILE A 169 5.01 -19.88 2.81
N THR A 170 4.10 -20.59 3.49
CA THR A 170 3.27 -21.60 2.82
C THR A 170 2.21 -20.96 1.94
N ALA A 171 1.80 -21.66 0.87
CA ALA A 171 0.84 -21.14 -0.11
C ALA A 171 -0.52 -20.77 0.50
N GLU A 172 -0.96 -21.47 1.56
CA GLU A 172 -2.22 -21.19 2.24
C GLU A 172 -2.22 -19.82 2.96
N ARG A 173 -1.02 -19.34 3.30
CA ARG A 173 -0.78 -18.04 3.95
C ARG A 173 -0.58 -16.92 2.94
N VAL A 174 -0.71 -17.16 1.63
CA VAL A 174 -0.50 -16.13 0.59
C VAL A 174 -1.72 -16.07 -0.32
N ALA A 175 -2.20 -14.86 -0.62
CA ALA A 175 -3.26 -14.62 -1.60
C ALA A 175 -2.90 -13.44 -2.49
N VAL A 176 -3.02 -13.64 -3.81
CA VAL A 176 -2.88 -12.55 -4.80
C VAL A 176 -4.25 -11.89 -4.94
N THR A 177 -4.38 -10.67 -4.42
CA THR A 177 -5.67 -9.94 -4.40
C THR A 177 -5.61 -8.58 -5.08
N GLY A 178 -4.40 -8.10 -5.41
CA GLY A 178 -4.19 -6.70 -5.75
C GLY A 178 -4.13 -5.80 -4.52
N ILE A 179 -3.75 -4.54 -4.74
CA ILE A 179 -3.76 -3.50 -3.71
C ILE A 179 -5.19 -2.99 -3.52
N PRO A 180 -5.71 -2.87 -2.28
CA PRO A 180 -7.04 -2.33 -2.06
C PRO A 180 -7.20 -0.91 -2.61
N ILE A 181 -8.25 -0.70 -3.40
CA ILE A 181 -8.63 0.61 -3.95
C ILE A 181 -10.02 1.01 -3.47
N ARG A 182 -10.30 2.32 -3.45
CA ARG A 182 -11.63 2.84 -3.11
C ARG A 182 -12.66 2.34 -4.13
N SER A 183 -13.86 2.05 -3.68
CA SER A 183 -14.96 1.53 -4.52
C SER A 183 -15.32 2.44 -5.69
N SER A 184 -15.03 3.73 -5.60
CA SER A 184 -15.19 4.69 -6.71
C SER A 184 -14.31 4.39 -7.94
N PHE A 185 -13.25 3.58 -7.78
CA PHE A 185 -12.35 3.13 -8.84
C PHE A 185 -12.67 1.72 -9.34
N ALA A 186 -13.76 1.09 -8.87
CA ALA A 186 -14.15 -0.24 -9.32
C ALA A 186 -14.48 -0.25 -10.83
N PRO A 187 -14.10 -1.31 -11.57
CA PRO A 187 -14.41 -1.47 -12.98
C PRO A 187 -15.93 -1.38 -13.25
N GLY A 188 -16.32 -0.77 -14.37
CA GLY A 188 -17.73 -0.64 -14.79
C GLY A 188 -18.35 0.75 -14.61
N ARG A 189 -17.64 1.69 -13.98
CA ARG A 189 -17.98 3.13 -14.01
C ARG A 189 -17.29 3.84 -15.18
N VAL A 190 -17.50 3.35 -16.41
CA VAL A 190 -17.05 4.09 -17.60
C VAL A 190 -18.08 5.16 -17.89
N HIS A 191 -17.81 6.38 -17.45
CA HIS A 191 -18.56 7.53 -17.93
C HIS A 191 -18.07 7.86 -19.34
N GLU A 192 -18.84 7.48 -20.37
CA GLU A 192 -18.66 8.02 -21.74
C GLU A 192 -18.62 9.56 -21.75
N SER A 193 -19.20 10.19 -20.71
CA SER A 193 -19.20 11.63 -20.49
C SER A 193 -17.95 12.21 -19.81
N ALA A 194 -16.99 11.40 -19.35
CA ALA A 194 -15.82 11.93 -18.66
C ALA A 194 -14.99 12.86 -19.57
N ALA A 195 -14.83 12.50 -20.85
CA ALA A 195 -14.14 13.34 -21.82
C ALA A 195 -14.86 14.70 -21.99
N PHE A 196 -16.19 14.68 -22.19
CA PHE A 196 -17.00 15.89 -22.32
C PHE A 196 -16.95 16.77 -21.07
N ARG A 197 -17.04 16.17 -19.87
CA ARG A 197 -17.00 16.89 -18.59
C ARG A 197 -15.70 17.68 -18.41
N TYR A 198 -14.59 17.17 -18.94
CA TYR A 198 -13.27 17.80 -18.82
C TYR A 198 -12.80 18.48 -20.11
N GLY A 199 -13.69 18.66 -21.11
CA GLY A 199 -13.36 19.30 -22.38
C GLY A 199 -12.34 18.54 -23.24
N LEU A 200 -12.17 17.24 -23.01
CA LEU A 200 -11.27 16.40 -23.78
C LEU A 200 -11.93 15.98 -25.09
N GLU A 201 -11.19 16.10 -26.20
CA GLU A 201 -11.66 15.64 -27.51
C GLU A 201 -11.70 14.09 -27.56
N PRO A 202 -12.87 13.46 -27.79
CA PRO A 202 -13.02 11.99 -27.70
C PRO A 202 -12.10 11.19 -28.63
N TYR A 203 -11.67 11.80 -29.73
CA TYR A 203 -10.86 11.16 -30.77
C TYR A 203 -9.37 11.52 -30.71
N ARG A 204 -8.97 12.37 -29.76
CA ARG A 204 -7.55 12.67 -29.54
C ARG A 204 -6.97 11.73 -28.48
N PRO A 205 -5.80 11.13 -28.72
CA PRO A 205 -5.05 10.45 -27.68
C PRO A 205 -4.85 11.39 -26.49
N THR A 206 -5.33 10.98 -25.33
CA THR A 206 -5.18 11.73 -24.08
C THR A 206 -4.20 11.00 -23.19
N VAL A 207 -3.21 11.72 -22.66
CA VAL A 207 -2.26 11.20 -21.67
C VAL A 207 -2.59 11.82 -20.32
N LEU A 208 -2.94 10.97 -19.35
CA LEU A 208 -3.10 11.39 -17.96
C LEU A 208 -1.74 11.37 -17.26
N VAL A 209 -1.28 12.54 -16.81
CA VAL A 209 -0.06 12.68 -16.01
C VAL A 209 -0.46 12.92 -14.56
N MET A 210 -0.17 11.96 -13.68
CA MET A 210 -0.36 12.08 -12.23
C MET A 210 0.98 11.89 -11.55
N ALA A 211 1.46 12.91 -10.84
CA ALA A 211 2.79 12.90 -10.21
C ALA A 211 2.77 12.67 -8.68
N GLY A 212 1.61 12.30 -8.11
CA GLY A 212 1.56 11.73 -6.76
C GLY A 212 2.19 12.54 -5.63
N ALA A 213 2.16 13.88 -5.63
CA ALA A 213 2.36 14.76 -4.48
C ALA A 213 2.13 16.22 -4.90
N THR A 214 2.03 17.10 -3.90
CA THR A 214 1.51 18.48 -3.82
C THR A 214 1.96 19.55 -4.82
N GLU A 215 2.75 19.28 -5.86
CA GLU A 215 3.09 20.32 -6.85
C GLU A 215 3.01 19.82 -8.31
N PRO A 216 2.49 20.64 -9.24
CA PRO A 216 2.53 20.35 -10.67
C PRO A 216 3.97 20.49 -11.17
N TYR A 217 4.60 19.39 -11.59
CA TYR A 217 5.88 19.43 -12.30
C TYR A 217 5.69 20.06 -13.69
N PRO A 218 6.18 21.30 -13.94
CA PRO A 218 5.91 22.01 -15.19
C PRO A 218 6.63 21.40 -16.39
N GLU A 219 7.70 20.61 -16.16
CA GLU A 219 8.51 20.04 -17.23
C GLU A 219 7.81 18.94 -18.04
N TYR A 220 6.91 18.16 -17.43
CA TYR A 220 6.19 17.10 -18.17
C TYR A 220 5.19 17.67 -19.17
N ALA A 221 4.60 18.83 -18.88
CA ALA A 221 3.71 19.54 -19.80
C ALA A 221 4.44 20.09 -21.04
N ARG A 222 5.76 20.35 -20.94
CA ARG A 222 6.57 20.83 -22.08
C ARG A 222 7.00 19.69 -23.02
N ARG A 223 7.13 18.45 -22.53
CA ARG A 223 7.51 17.28 -23.35
C ARG A 223 6.32 16.55 -24.01
N SER A 224 5.10 16.76 -23.56
CA SER A 224 3.91 16.15 -24.20
C SER A 224 3.57 16.80 -25.54
N GLY A 225 3.96 18.05 -25.78
CA GLY A 225 3.81 18.73 -27.08
C GLY A 225 4.71 18.21 -28.20
N SER A 226 5.70 17.36 -27.88
CA SER A 226 6.67 16.81 -28.83
C SER A 226 6.54 15.30 -29.07
N LEU A 227 5.50 14.65 -28.51
CA LEU A 227 5.24 13.24 -28.79
C LEU A 227 4.72 13.09 -30.23
N PRO A 228 5.37 12.27 -31.08
CA PRO A 228 4.90 12.05 -32.44
C PRO A 228 3.49 11.43 -32.40
N PRO A 229 2.59 11.77 -33.35
CA PRO A 229 1.27 11.17 -33.41
C PRO A 229 1.41 9.65 -33.43
N ALA A 230 0.65 8.97 -32.55
CA ALA A 230 0.64 7.52 -32.46
C ALA A 230 0.46 6.94 -33.86
N ALA A 231 1.47 6.21 -34.35
CA ALA A 231 1.42 5.59 -35.67
C ALA A 231 0.16 4.73 -35.74
N LYS A 232 -0.73 5.03 -36.70
CA LYS A 232 -1.93 4.22 -36.99
C LYS A 232 -1.46 2.78 -37.20
N ARG A 233 -1.62 1.94 -36.19
CA ARG A 233 -1.38 0.50 -36.30
C ARG A 233 -2.43 0.00 -37.28
N ARG A 234 -2.03 -0.17 -38.55
CA ARG A 234 -2.89 -0.76 -39.58
C ARG A 234 -3.39 -2.09 -39.02
N ARG A 235 -4.70 -2.22 -38.83
CA ARG A 235 -5.33 -3.54 -38.65
C ARG A 235 -4.96 -4.33 -39.90
N ARG A 236 -4.00 -5.26 -39.80
CA ARG A 236 -3.89 -6.33 -40.77
C ARG A 236 -5.11 -7.21 -40.55
N SER A 237 -6.11 -7.07 -41.42
CA SER A 237 -7.10 -8.12 -41.61
C SER A 237 -6.38 -9.31 -42.22
N SER A 238 -6.03 -10.32 -41.42
CA SER A 238 -5.79 -11.66 -41.96
C SER A 238 -7.15 -12.36 -42.05
N ALA A 239 -7.86 -12.08 -43.14
CA ALA A 239 -8.81 -13.04 -43.68
C ALA A 239 -7.99 -14.01 -44.54
N ALA A 240 -7.73 -15.19 -43.97
CA ALA A 240 -7.42 -16.43 -44.69
C ALA A 240 -8.15 -17.48 -43.85
N GLY A 241 -9.31 -18.00 -44.26
CA GLY A 241 -9.47 -18.75 -45.49
C GLY A 241 -9.40 -20.23 -45.13
N ILE A 242 -10.41 -20.73 -44.39
CA ILE A 242 -10.63 -22.17 -44.22
C ILE A 242 -11.65 -22.53 -45.30
N GLY A 243 -11.16 -23.17 -46.37
CA GLY A 243 -11.98 -23.83 -47.38
C GLY A 243 -11.79 -25.34 -47.26
N CYS A 244 -12.94 -26.03 -47.15
CA CYS A 244 -13.18 -27.48 -47.17
C CYS A 244 -12.41 -28.37 -46.20
#